data_AF-A0A935S8C4-F1
#
_entry.id   AF-A0A935S8C4-F1
#
_cell.length_a   1.000
_cell.length_b   1.000
_cell.length_c   1.000
_cell.angle_alpha   90.00
_cell.angle_beta   90.00
_cell.angle_gamma   90.00
#
_symmetry.space_group_name_H-M   'P 1'
#
loop_
_entity.id
_entity.type
_entity.pdbx_description
1 polymer ?
#
loop_
_entity_poly.entity_id
_entity_poly.type
_entity_poly.pdbx_seq_one_letter_code
_entity_poly.pdbx_strand_id
1 'polypeptide(L)'
;MIATIAFISCRKKDSVSPLNNTPIAGNGLVDISWTFDKAHSNVNWETRYLDWSSGMLTGRFNNFNFNPKFNFDQTDLSKCSINAWVQLSSINSGEPGRDDVGKCIRSYMGVTYLDTLKTITNPNSDSAWFRSTSFVRSGTGYVVFGNLRFNKYRAPSGFADGTPIVKPAIMYLVYNGTSDFDNDGDLVNDRYRASFTAILKFKRSDFVDTKSTVQWVPVPKLADQTGNIVAANNKTYGVWTTNVADEMNFSFNAQFYKNH
;
A
#
# COMPACT_ATOMS: atom_id res chain seq x y z
N MET A 1 20.94 -46.36 16.19
CA MET A 1 21.56 -45.82 14.94
C MET A 1 21.10 -44.38 14.81
N ILE A 2 21.97 -43.39 15.03
CA ILE A 2 21.63 -41.97 14.93
C ILE A 2 22.09 -41.51 13.54
N ALA A 3 21.15 -41.17 12.67
CA ALA A 3 21.44 -40.59 11.36
C ALA A 3 21.79 -39.11 11.54
N THR A 4 23.04 -38.74 11.25
CA THR A 4 23.48 -37.35 11.26
C THR A 4 23.30 -36.78 9.86
N ILE A 5 22.40 -35.80 9.70
CA ILE A 5 22.23 -35.07 8.44
C ILE A 5 23.25 -33.93 8.43
N ALA A 6 24.27 -34.05 7.59
CA ALA A 6 25.24 -32.99 7.37
C ALA A 6 24.73 -32.03 6.28
N PHE A 7 24.39 -30.80 6.66
CA PHE A 7 24.09 -29.74 5.71
C PHE A 7 25.40 -29.16 5.17
N ILE A 8 25.76 -29.54 3.94
CA ILE A 8 26.91 -28.96 3.24
C ILE A 8 26.48 -27.60 2.68
N SER A 9 26.96 -26.51 3.28
CA SER A 9 26.71 -25.17 2.75
C SER A 9 27.37 -25.02 1.38
N CYS A 10 26.64 -24.53 0.38
CA CYS A 10 27.21 -24.16 -0.91
C CYS A 10 28.31 -23.10 -0.69
N ARG A 11 29.57 -23.45 -1.02
CA ARG A 11 30.71 -22.52 -0.94
C ARG A 11 30.95 -21.75 -2.24
N LYS A 12 30.05 -21.87 -3.21
CA LYS A 12 30.12 -21.08 -4.44
C LYS A 12 29.76 -19.65 -4.06
N LYS A 13 30.75 -18.75 -4.09
CA LYS A 13 30.44 -17.31 -4.09
C LYS A 13 29.59 -17.05 -5.32
N ASP A 14 28.44 -16.43 -5.13
CA ASP A 14 27.63 -15.94 -6.24
C ASP A 14 28.49 -14.97 -7.05
N SER A 15 28.90 -15.39 -8.24
CA SER A 15 29.47 -14.48 -9.21
C SER A 15 28.30 -13.77 -9.87
N VAL A 16 27.95 -12.59 -9.37
CA VAL A 16 27.08 -11.67 -10.10
C VAL A 16 27.92 -11.12 -11.25
N SER A 17 27.91 -11.81 -12.39
CA SER A 17 28.35 -11.21 -13.64
C SER A 17 27.26 -10.23 -14.05
N PRO A 18 27.55 -8.92 -14.20
CA PRO A 18 26.60 -8.01 -14.80
C PRO A 18 26.17 -8.59 -16.15
N LEU A 19 24.87 -8.77 -16.37
CA LEU A 19 24.37 -9.06 -17.71
C LEU A 19 24.80 -7.88 -18.59
N ASN A 20 25.41 -8.17 -19.75
CA ASN A 20 25.42 -7.20 -20.84
C ASN A 20 23.95 -6.84 -21.08
N ASN A 21 23.61 -5.55 -21.03
CA ASN A 21 22.29 -4.96 -20.69
C ASN A 21 22.15 -4.55 -19.21
N THR A 22 23.23 -3.97 -18.67
CA THR A 22 23.18 -3.07 -17.50
C THR A 22 22.00 -2.10 -17.66
N PRO A 23 21.26 -1.73 -16.59
CA PRO A 23 20.19 -0.75 -16.68
C PRO A 23 20.68 0.42 -17.52
N ILE A 24 20.06 0.64 -18.68
CA ILE A 24 20.29 1.88 -19.39
C ILE A 24 19.91 2.93 -18.35
N ALA A 25 20.75 3.93 -18.15
CA ALA A 25 20.31 5.10 -17.40
C ALA A 25 19.16 5.65 -18.23
N GLY A 26 17.94 5.23 -17.88
CA GLY A 26 16.75 5.70 -18.55
C GLY A 26 16.79 7.21 -18.52
N ASN A 27 16.11 7.84 -19.46
CA ASN A 27 15.95 9.29 -19.45
C ASN A 27 15.28 9.83 -18.16
N GLY A 28 14.93 8.95 -17.20
CA GLY A 28 14.33 9.30 -15.93
C GLY A 28 12.94 9.87 -16.12
N LEU A 29 12.26 9.46 -17.20
CA LEU A 29 10.95 9.98 -17.59
C LEU A 29 9.92 8.85 -17.64
N VAL A 30 8.90 8.97 -16.80
CA VAL A 30 7.65 8.20 -16.89
C VAL A 30 6.51 9.18 -16.92
N ASP A 31 5.85 9.32 -18.06
CA ASP A 31 4.73 10.24 -18.28
C ASP A 31 3.42 9.50 -18.58
N ILE A 32 2.40 10.25 -19.00
CA ILE A 32 1.07 9.71 -19.31
C ILE A 32 1.06 8.70 -20.49
N SER A 33 2.11 8.66 -21.31
CA SER A 33 2.27 7.69 -22.40
C SER A 33 2.65 6.30 -21.89
N TRP A 34 3.17 6.21 -20.66
CA TRP A 34 3.46 4.93 -20.02
C TRP A 34 2.18 4.30 -19.47
N THR A 35 2.21 2.97 -19.39
CA THR A 35 1.15 2.16 -18.79
C THR A 35 1.68 1.52 -17.52
N PHE A 36 0.88 1.62 -16.46
CA PHE A 36 1.18 0.97 -15.19
C PHE A 36 0.98 -0.55 -15.32
N ASP A 37 2.05 -1.31 -15.09
CA ASP A 37 2.03 -2.76 -15.10
C ASP A 37 1.64 -3.29 -13.72
N LYS A 38 0.34 -3.32 -13.45
CA LYS A 38 -0.18 -3.77 -12.16
C LYS A 38 0.20 -5.23 -11.86
N ALA A 39 0.26 -6.10 -12.87
CA ALA A 39 0.54 -7.52 -12.68
C ALA A 39 1.98 -7.77 -12.20
N HIS A 40 2.91 -6.88 -12.55
CA HIS A 40 4.32 -6.92 -12.12
C HIS A 40 4.63 -5.91 -11.01
N SER A 41 3.60 -5.37 -10.36
CA SER A 41 3.72 -4.42 -9.25
C SER A 41 3.15 -5.00 -7.96
N ASN A 42 3.49 -4.41 -6.81
CA ASN A 42 2.88 -4.77 -5.52
C ASN A 42 2.86 -3.59 -4.55
N VAL A 43 1.88 -3.59 -3.65
CA VAL A 43 1.89 -2.76 -2.43
C VAL A 43 1.82 -3.70 -1.24
N ASN A 44 2.91 -3.81 -0.50
CA ASN A 44 3.00 -4.59 0.72
C ASN A 44 2.84 -3.67 1.93
N TRP A 45 2.41 -4.25 3.03
CA TRP A 45 2.36 -3.59 4.32
C TRP A 45 2.99 -4.47 5.38
N GLU A 46 3.53 -3.83 6.40
CA GLU A 46 4.04 -4.51 7.58
C GLU A 46 3.86 -3.64 8.83
N THR A 47 3.70 -4.31 9.96
CA THR A 47 3.62 -3.71 11.30
C THR A 47 3.99 -4.78 12.31
N ARG A 48 4.52 -4.41 13.47
CA ARG A 48 4.76 -5.39 14.53
C ARG A 48 3.43 -5.88 15.12
N TYR A 49 3.35 -7.19 15.39
CA TYR A 49 2.31 -7.78 16.22
C TYR A 49 2.57 -7.32 17.66
N LEU A 50 1.72 -6.46 18.22
CA LEU A 50 1.96 -5.75 19.49
C LEU A 50 3.17 -4.79 19.43
N ASP A 51 3.11 -3.68 20.17
CA ASP A 51 4.20 -2.68 20.21
C ASP A 51 5.52 -3.21 20.78
N TRP A 52 5.47 -4.31 21.54
CA TRP A 52 6.62 -4.88 22.26
C TRP A 52 7.09 -6.22 21.69
N SER A 53 6.45 -6.76 20.64
CA SER A 53 6.93 -8.01 20.03
C SER A 53 7.86 -7.74 18.84
N SER A 54 8.74 -8.71 18.59
CA SER A 54 9.62 -8.75 17.42
C SER A 54 8.96 -9.39 16.20
N GLY A 55 7.77 -9.97 16.35
CA GLY A 55 7.04 -10.61 15.26
C GLY A 55 6.41 -9.57 14.33
N MET A 56 6.70 -9.67 13.04
CA MET A 56 6.07 -8.83 12.01
C MET A 56 4.77 -9.46 11.52
N LEU A 57 3.69 -8.68 11.53
CA LEU A 57 2.55 -8.92 10.66
C LEU A 57 2.88 -8.32 9.30
N THR A 58 2.69 -9.09 8.25
CA THR A 58 2.94 -8.67 6.88
C THR A 58 1.74 -9.00 6.00
N GLY A 59 1.66 -8.34 4.87
CA GLY A 59 0.67 -8.64 3.85
C GLY A 59 0.79 -7.71 2.66
N ARG A 60 -0.25 -7.72 1.83
CA ARG A 60 -0.36 -6.85 0.66
C ARG A 60 -1.79 -6.38 0.43
N PHE A 61 -1.95 -5.42 -0.48
CA PHE A 61 -3.23 -5.09 -1.09
C PHE A 61 -3.26 -5.69 -2.50
N ASN A 62 -4.27 -6.51 -2.81
CA ASN A 62 -4.38 -7.15 -4.13
C ASN A 62 -4.90 -6.19 -5.22
N ASN A 63 -5.48 -5.05 -4.83
CA ASN A 63 -5.96 -4.04 -5.76
C ASN A 63 -5.45 -2.65 -5.37
N PHE A 64 -4.83 -1.98 -6.34
CA PHE A 64 -4.15 -0.71 -6.21
C PHE A 64 -3.92 -0.13 -7.61
N ASN A 65 -3.83 1.18 -7.71
CA ASN A 65 -3.56 1.87 -8.98
C ASN A 65 -3.15 3.34 -8.73
N PHE A 66 -2.93 4.07 -9.81
CA PHE A 66 -2.78 5.52 -9.84
C PHE A 66 -3.98 6.16 -10.52
N ASN A 67 -4.46 7.28 -10.00
CA ASN A 67 -5.44 8.11 -10.71
C ASN A 67 -5.36 9.58 -10.24
N PRO A 68 -4.88 10.54 -11.04
CA PRO A 68 -4.40 10.38 -12.41
C PRO A 68 -3.14 9.50 -12.49
N LYS A 69 -2.72 9.17 -13.72
CA LYS A 69 -1.49 8.40 -13.96
C LYS A 69 -0.29 9.03 -13.26
N PHE A 70 0.62 8.18 -12.81
CA PHE A 70 1.91 8.59 -12.25
C PHE A 70 2.71 9.38 -13.29
N ASN A 71 3.37 10.45 -12.85
CA ASN A 71 4.29 11.23 -13.66
C ASN A 71 5.61 11.41 -12.90
N PHE A 72 6.73 11.19 -13.58
CA PHE A 72 8.07 11.33 -13.03
C PHE A 72 9.00 11.87 -14.11
N ASP A 73 9.67 12.97 -13.79
CA ASP A 73 10.70 13.59 -14.61
C ASP A 73 11.91 13.88 -13.71
N GLN A 74 12.96 13.09 -13.90
CA GLN A 74 14.19 13.17 -13.12
C GLN A 74 14.96 14.49 -13.34
N THR A 75 14.74 15.14 -14.50
CA THR A 75 15.38 16.40 -14.87
C THR A 75 14.61 17.62 -14.35
N ASP A 76 13.30 17.48 -14.18
CA ASP A 76 12.41 18.53 -13.68
C ASP A 76 11.40 17.97 -12.66
N LEU A 77 11.81 17.96 -11.39
CA LEU A 77 11.01 17.43 -10.29
C LEU A 77 9.69 18.19 -10.05
N SER A 78 9.52 19.39 -10.62
CA SER A 78 8.27 20.14 -10.52
C SER A 78 7.13 19.50 -11.33
N LYS A 79 7.48 18.66 -12.32
CA LYS A 79 6.51 17.90 -13.13
C LYS A 79 6.12 16.57 -12.48
N CYS A 80 6.84 16.11 -11.46
CA CYS A 80 6.56 14.84 -10.81
C CYS A 80 5.22 14.88 -10.05
N SER A 81 4.43 13.81 -10.18
CA SER A 81 3.17 13.66 -9.45
C SER A 81 2.81 12.20 -9.18
N ILE A 82 2.44 11.90 -7.94
CA ILE A 82 1.86 10.64 -7.50
C ILE A 82 0.46 10.91 -6.96
N ASN A 83 -0.54 10.19 -7.46
CA ASN A 83 -1.83 10.02 -6.81
C ASN A 83 -2.19 8.54 -6.78
N ALA A 84 -1.60 7.83 -5.83
CA ALA A 84 -1.70 6.38 -5.70
C ALA A 84 -2.79 6.00 -4.71
N TRP A 85 -3.43 4.85 -4.93
CA TRP A 85 -4.41 4.29 -4.02
C TRP A 85 -4.30 2.78 -3.89
N VAL A 86 -4.75 2.28 -2.75
CA VAL A 86 -4.99 0.86 -2.49
C VAL A 86 -6.46 0.65 -2.15
N GLN A 87 -7.05 -0.46 -2.60
CA GLN A 87 -8.37 -0.87 -2.14
C GLN A 87 -8.23 -1.61 -0.81
N LEU A 88 -8.84 -1.09 0.25
CA LEU A 88 -8.65 -1.62 1.60
C LEU A 88 -9.28 -2.99 1.78
N SER A 89 -10.43 -3.23 1.15
CA SER A 89 -11.08 -4.54 1.07
C SER A 89 -10.34 -5.55 0.18
N SER A 90 -9.21 -5.19 -0.44
CA SER A 90 -8.37 -6.14 -1.17
C SER A 90 -7.20 -6.67 -0.34
N ILE A 91 -7.14 -6.33 0.94
CA ILE A 91 -6.08 -6.73 1.85
C ILE A 91 -5.93 -8.26 1.93
N ASN A 92 -4.68 -8.70 2.07
CA ASN A 92 -4.30 -10.09 2.21
C ASN A 92 -3.06 -10.19 3.12
N SER A 93 -3.23 -10.71 4.33
CA SER A 93 -2.17 -11.09 5.27
C SER A 93 -1.77 -12.57 5.15
N GLY A 94 -2.40 -13.32 4.26
CA GLY A 94 -2.26 -14.77 4.16
C GLY A 94 -3.04 -15.54 5.23
N GLU A 95 -3.89 -14.87 6.03
CA GLU A 95 -4.66 -15.47 7.11
C GLU A 95 -6.16 -15.15 6.95
N PRO A 96 -6.97 -16.10 6.44
CA PRO A 96 -8.41 -15.89 6.23
C PRO A 96 -9.15 -15.42 7.48
N GLY A 97 -8.80 -15.96 8.65
CA GLY A 97 -9.40 -15.58 9.94
C GLY A 97 -9.17 -14.10 10.31
N ARG A 98 -8.21 -13.44 9.67
CA ARG A 98 -7.87 -12.03 9.83
C ARG A 98 -8.41 -11.18 8.68
N ASP A 99 -8.32 -11.68 7.46
CA ASP A 99 -8.59 -10.97 6.21
C ASP A 99 -10.06 -10.96 5.80
N ASP A 100 -10.86 -11.90 6.29
CA ASP A 100 -12.26 -12.01 5.90
C ASP A 100 -13.10 -10.80 6.35
N VAL A 101 -14.25 -10.66 5.70
CA VAL A 101 -15.21 -9.60 5.96
C VAL A 101 -15.71 -9.64 7.42
N GLY A 102 -15.58 -8.53 8.13
CA GLY A 102 -15.92 -8.46 9.56
C GLY A 102 -14.93 -9.13 10.50
N LYS A 103 -13.79 -9.61 10.00
CA LYS A 103 -12.68 -10.08 10.84
C LYS A 103 -11.70 -8.96 11.13
N CYS A 104 -10.65 -9.29 11.87
CA CYS A 104 -9.72 -8.34 12.47
C CYS A 104 -9.31 -7.23 11.50
N ILE A 105 -8.52 -7.50 10.45
CA ILE A 105 -7.84 -6.41 9.73
C ILE A 105 -8.80 -5.51 8.95
N ARG A 106 -9.80 -6.09 8.27
CA ARG A 106 -10.83 -5.31 7.56
C ARG A 106 -11.70 -4.48 8.51
N SER A 107 -11.80 -4.89 9.77
CA SER A 107 -12.56 -4.19 10.80
C SER A 107 -11.89 -2.92 11.33
N TYR A 108 -10.63 -2.64 10.98
CA TYR A 108 -9.86 -1.48 11.48
C TYR A 108 -9.45 -0.46 10.42
N MET A 109 -9.73 -0.70 9.14
CA MET A 109 -9.22 0.15 8.05
C MET A 109 -10.18 1.26 7.59
N GLY A 110 -11.37 1.36 8.18
CA GLY A 110 -12.31 2.43 7.83
C GLY A 110 -13.20 2.16 6.62
N VAL A 111 -13.35 0.88 6.28
CA VAL A 111 -14.28 0.40 5.26
C VAL A 111 -15.72 0.44 5.82
N THR A 112 -16.68 0.78 4.98
CA THR A 112 -18.11 0.72 5.32
C THR A 112 -18.82 -0.16 4.34
N TYR A 113 -19.87 -0.83 4.80
CA TYR A 113 -20.69 -1.69 3.96
C TYR A 113 -22.10 -1.09 3.81
N LEU A 114 -22.67 -1.25 2.63
CA LEU A 114 -24.00 -0.76 2.27
C LEU A 114 -25.11 -1.77 2.62
N ASP A 115 -24.74 -2.98 3.01
CA ASP A 115 -25.64 -4.06 3.37
C ASP A 115 -25.24 -4.72 4.70
N THR A 116 -26.20 -5.35 5.38
CA THR A 116 -25.99 -6.05 6.67
C THR A 116 -25.15 -7.32 6.55
N LEU A 117 -25.16 -7.94 5.36
CA LEU A 117 -24.37 -9.14 5.06
C LEU A 117 -22.94 -8.80 4.63
N LYS A 118 -22.61 -7.51 4.46
CA LYS A 118 -21.30 -6.98 4.06
C LYS A 118 -20.78 -7.53 2.74
N THR A 119 -21.69 -7.79 1.84
CA THR A 119 -21.39 -8.20 0.47
C THR A 119 -21.11 -6.99 -0.42
N ILE A 120 -21.55 -5.80 -0.02
CA ILE A 120 -21.45 -4.56 -0.80
C ILE A 120 -20.64 -3.54 -0.01
N THR A 121 -19.40 -3.33 -0.43
CA THR A 121 -18.56 -2.28 0.13
C THR A 121 -18.95 -0.91 -0.41
N ASN A 122 -18.99 0.12 0.44
CA ASN A 122 -19.13 1.51 0.02
C ASN A 122 -17.82 2.01 -0.62
N PRO A 123 -17.81 2.32 -1.92
CA PRO A 123 -16.59 2.70 -2.65
C PRO A 123 -15.92 3.97 -2.08
N ASN A 124 -16.69 4.88 -1.48
CA ASN A 124 -16.17 6.11 -0.87
C ASN A 124 -15.42 5.87 0.46
N SER A 125 -15.40 4.63 0.94
CA SER A 125 -14.67 4.22 2.14
C SER A 125 -13.59 3.20 1.88
N ASP A 126 -13.59 2.58 0.70
CA ASP A 126 -12.78 1.40 0.40
C ASP A 126 -11.43 1.73 -0.24
N SER A 127 -10.85 2.87 0.13
CA SER A 127 -9.54 3.24 -0.42
C SER A 127 -8.75 4.17 0.48
N ALA A 128 -7.47 3.83 0.64
CA ALA A 128 -6.46 4.73 1.14
C ALA A 128 -5.69 5.35 -0.04
N TRP A 129 -5.29 6.62 0.11
CA TRP A 129 -4.70 7.41 -0.96
C TRP A 129 -3.45 8.12 -0.48
N PHE A 130 -2.40 8.11 -1.29
CA PHE A 130 -1.27 9.01 -1.13
C PHE A 130 -1.20 9.97 -2.31
N ARG A 131 -1.29 11.27 -2.02
CA ARG A 131 -1.21 12.35 -3.01
C ARG A 131 0.02 13.20 -2.75
N SER A 132 0.97 13.19 -3.69
CA SER A 132 2.19 14.00 -3.60
C SER A 132 1.87 15.50 -3.69
N THR A 133 2.75 16.28 -3.09
CA THR A 133 2.77 17.75 -3.12
C THR A 133 4.11 18.27 -3.64
N SER A 134 5.21 17.59 -3.35
CA SER A 134 6.52 17.92 -3.90
C SER A 134 7.47 16.72 -3.89
N PHE A 135 8.53 16.82 -4.71
CA PHE A 135 9.62 15.85 -4.81
C PHE A 135 10.93 16.58 -4.54
N VAL A 136 11.81 15.97 -3.77
CA VAL A 136 13.15 16.47 -3.48
C VAL A 136 14.15 15.33 -3.68
N ARG A 137 15.25 15.58 -4.38
CA ARG A 137 16.33 14.61 -4.53
C ARG A 137 17.01 14.38 -3.18
N SER A 138 17.24 13.13 -2.80
CA SER A 138 17.88 12.78 -1.53
C SER A 138 18.63 11.47 -1.66
N GLY A 139 19.96 11.51 -1.48
CA GLY A 139 20.82 10.33 -1.64
C GLY A 139 20.66 9.72 -3.04
N THR A 140 20.37 8.42 -3.08
CA THR A 140 20.16 7.65 -4.32
C THR A 140 18.71 7.69 -4.83
N GLY A 141 17.81 8.40 -4.14
CA GLY A 141 16.40 8.47 -4.48
C GLY A 141 15.80 9.86 -4.27
N TYR A 142 14.53 9.86 -3.88
CA TYR A 142 13.70 11.05 -3.78
C TYR A 142 12.86 10.99 -2.50
N VAL A 143 12.82 12.09 -1.78
CA VAL A 143 11.83 12.32 -0.73
C VAL A 143 10.60 12.94 -1.39
N VAL A 144 9.46 12.27 -1.25
CA VAL A 144 8.16 12.70 -1.76
C VAL A 144 7.30 13.14 -0.59
N PHE A 145 7.01 14.43 -0.53
CA PHE A 145 6.08 14.99 0.45
C PHE A 145 4.66 14.87 -0.09
N GLY A 146 3.71 14.47 0.74
CA GLY A 146 2.33 14.34 0.31
C GLY A 146 1.35 14.27 1.46
N ASN A 147 0.09 14.01 1.12
CA ASN A 147 -0.96 13.73 2.07
C ASN A 147 -1.38 12.27 1.94
N LEU A 148 -1.37 11.54 3.06
CA LEU A 148 -1.99 10.24 3.17
C LEU A 148 -3.42 10.42 3.66
N ARG A 149 -4.38 9.80 2.97
CA ARG A 149 -5.74 9.58 3.45
C ARG A 149 -5.87 8.12 3.85
N PHE A 150 -6.08 7.87 5.13
CA PHE A 150 -6.25 6.52 5.66
C PHE A 150 -7.28 6.54 6.79
N ASN A 151 -8.24 5.62 6.76
CA ASN A 151 -9.30 5.49 7.77
C ASN A 151 -10.19 6.76 7.93
N LYS A 152 -11.05 6.77 8.95
CA LYS A 152 -12.07 7.79 9.21
C LYS A 152 -12.27 8.03 10.71
N TYR A 153 -12.72 9.24 11.06
CA TYR A 153 -13.12 9.59 12.42
C TYR A 153 -14.45 8.92 12.81
N ARG A 154 -14.59 8.63 14.10
CA ARG A 154 -15.80 8.06 14.70
C ARG A 154 -16.36 8.96 15.78
N ALA A 155 -17.65 9.25 15.74
CA ALA A 155 -18.28 9.99 16.82
C ALA A 155 -18.41 9.16 18.13
N PRO A 156 -18.20 9.77 19.32
CA PRO A 156 -17.75 11.14 19.53
C PRO A 156 -16.20 11.24 19.52
N SER A 157 -15.64 11.98 18.57
CA SER A 157 -14.20 12.32 18.54
C SER A 157 -13.89 13.79 18.31
N GLY A 158 -14.93 14.63 18.26
CA GLY A 158 -14.83 16.04 17.89
C GLY A 158 -14.89 16.30 16.37
N PHE A 159 -14.96 15.24 15.56
CA PHE A 159 -15.22 15.31 14.12
C PHE A 159 -16.55 14.65 13.78
N ALA A 160 -17.15 15.02 12.65
CA ALA A 160 -18.32 14.34 12.14
C ALA A 160 -17.99 12.88 11.81
N ASP A 161 -18.91 11.97 12.13
CA ASP A 161 -18.73 10.54 11.92
C ASP A 161 -18.48 10.20 10.44
N GLY A 162 -17.48 9.37 10.17
CA GLY A 162 -17.09 8.97 8.81
C GLY A 162 -16.24 9.99 8.05
N THR A 163 -15.85 11.11 8.68
CA THR A 163 -14.92 12.08 8.09
C THR A 163 -13.56 11.41 7.80
N PRO A 164 -13.04 11.43 6.56
CA PRO A 164 -11.72 10.86 6.25
C PRO A 164 -10.60 11.51 7.04
N ILE A 165 -9.66 10.70 7.55
CA ILE A 165 -8.46 11.23 8.19
C ILE A 165 -7.40 11.46 7.12
N VAL A 166 -6.95 12.70 6.99
CA VAL A 166 -5.90 13.12 6.04
C VAL A 166 -4.79 13.80 6.82
N LYS A 167 -3.56 13.34 6.67
CA LYS A 167 -2.38 13.93 7.31
C LYS A 167 -1.20 13.98 6.33
N PRO A 168 -0.27 14.93 6.52
CA PRO A 168 1.00 14.91 5.84
C PRO A 168 1.73 13.58 6.06
N ALA A 169 2.35 13.06 5.02
CA ALA A 169 3.16 11.86 5.05
C ALA A 169 4.36 12.02 4.10
N ILE A 170 5.43 11.30 4.41
CA ILE A 170 6.66 11.31 3.61
C ILE A 170 6.88 9.91 3.07
N MET A 171 7.13 9.83 1.77
CA MET A 171 7.51 8.61 1.07
C MET A 171 8.94 8.76 0.55
N TYR A 172 9.76 7.74 0.75
CA TYR A 172 11.05 7.64 0.07
C TYR A 172 10.88 6.80 -1.20
N LEU A 173 11.18 7.36 -2.36
CA LEU A 173 11.03 6.75 -3.67
C LEU A 173 12.41 6.57 -4.31
N VAL A 174 12.65 5.42 -4.93
CA VAL A 174 13.83 5.13 -5.74
C VAL A 174 13.36 4.79 -7.13
N TYR A 175 13.94 5.45 -8.13
CA TYR A 175 13.83 5.06 -9.52
C TYR A 175 14.95 4.05 -9.79
N ASN A 176 14.61 2.80 -10.09
CA ASN A 176 15.61 1.74 -10.27
C ASN A 176 16.09 1.63 -11.73
N GLY A 177 15.72 2.58 -12.59
CA GLY A 177 16.15 2.66 -13.98
C GLY A 177 15.07 2.28 -15.00
N THR A 178 15.44 2.43 -16.26
CA THR A 178 14.66 1.96 -17.42
C THR A 178 15.51 0.95 -18.18
N SER A 179 14.91 -0.14 -18.60
CA SER A 179 15.53 -1.10 -19.50
C SER A 179 14.78 -1.11 -20.82
N ASP A 180 15.53 -1.17 -21.90
CA ASP A 180 15.03 -1.53 -23.21
C ASP A 180 15.09 -3.05 -23.37
N PHE A 181 14.07 -3.62 -24.00
CA PHE A 181 13.93 -5.05 -24.21
C PHE A 181 13.94 -5.44 -25.69
N ASP A 182 14.17 -4.50 -26.60
CA ASP A 182 14.67 -4.86 -27.92
C ASP A 182 16.22 -4.70 -27.98
N ASN A 183 16.82 -5.37 -28.96
CA ASN A 183 18.27 -5.52 -29.06
C ASN A 183 18.81 -4.95 -30.39
N ASP A 184 17.99 -4.26 -31.19
CA ASP A 184 18.41 -3.69 -32.48
C ASP A 184 18.74 -2.19 -32.40
N GLY A 185 18.29 -1.49 -31.35
CA GLY A 185 18.60 -0.08 -31.11
C GLY A 185 18.06 0.84 -32.20
N ASP A 186 16.98 0.43 -32.88
CA ASP A 186 16.44 1.13 -34.04
C ASP A 186 15.40 2.21 -33.67
N LEU A 187 14.91 2.23 -32.43
CA LEU A 187 13.88 3.15 -31.91
C LEU A 187 12.50 2.96 -32.57
N VAL A 188 12.32 1.94 -33.40
CA VAL A 188 11.11 1.66 -34.20
C VAL A 188 10.25 0.59 -33.52
N ASN A 189 10.80 -0.28 -32.66
CA ASN A 189 10.05 -1.31 -31.91
C ASN A 189 10.39 -1.41 -30.41
N ASP A 190 11.10 -0.43 -29.84
CA ASP A 190 11.63 -0.48 -28.48
C ASP A 190 10.57 -0.67 -27.41
N ARG A 191 10.81 -1.68 -26.57
CA ARG A 191 9.93 -2.08 -25.46
C ARG A 191 10.55 -1.68 -24.15
N TYR A 192 10.16 -0.51 -23.66
CA TYR A 192 10.74 0.00 -22.42
C TYR A 192 10.01 -0.50 -21.18
N ARG A 193 10.77 -0.78 -20.12
CA ARG A 193 10.26 -0.94 -18.75
C ARG A 193 10.95 0.02 -17.81
N ALA A 194 10.18 0.73 -17.00
CA ALA A 194 10.69 1.59 -15.93
C ALA A 194 10.23 1.06 -14.59
N SER A 195 11.12 1.03 -13.60
CA SER A 195 10.82 0.46 -12.30
C SER A 195 11.07 1.44 -11.15
N PHE A 196 10.22 1.34 -10.12
CA PHE A 196 10.33 2.16 -8.92
C PHE A 196 10.15 1.30 -7.68
N THR A 197 10.88 1.63 -6.62
CA THR A 197 10.59 1.14 -5.27
C THR A 197 10.27 2.32 -4.36
N ALA A 198 9.35 2.15 -3.43
CA ALA A 198 9.04 3.20 -2.47
C ALA A 198 8.72 2.65 -1.08
N ILE A 199 9.01 3.44 -0.05
CA ILE A 199 8.65 3.15 1.34
C ILE A 199 7.94 4.37 1.91
N LEU A 200 6.76 4.16 2.48
CA LEU A 200 6.03 5.14 3.26
C LEU A 200 5.88 4.59 4.68
N LYS A 201 6.45 5.30 5.66
CA LYS A 201 6.31 4.98 7.08
C LYS A 201 5.38 5.98 7.75
N PHE A 202 4.50 5.50 8.61
CA PHE A 202 3.57 6.36 9.34
C PHE A 202 3.17 5.73 10.68
N LYS A 203 2.65 6.56 11.57
CA LYS A 203 2.04 6.10 12.82
C LYS A 203 0.57 5.84 12.60
N ARG A 204 0.05 4.67 12.99
CA ARG A 204 -1.37 4.37 12.92
C ARG A 204 -2.18 5.35 13.77
N SER A 205 -1.65 5.81 14.90
CA SER A 205 -2.26 6.78 15.80
C SER A 205 -2.59 8.12 15.12
N ASP A 206 -1.91 8.48 14.04
CA ASP A 206 -2.22 9.67 13.23
C ASP A 206 -3.45 9.46 12.31
N PHE A 207 -3.80 8.21 12.03
CA PHE A 207 -4.84 7.79 11.07
C PHE A 207 -5.83 6.79 11.66
N VAL A 208 -5.98 6.74 12.96
CA VAL A 208 -7.04 6.02 13.66
C VAL A 208 -7.59 6.94 14.73
N ASP A 209 -8.86 6.76 15.06
CA ASP A 209 -9.47 7.61 16.08
C ASP A 209 -8.97 7.20 17.46
N THR A 210 -8.08 8.01 18.04
CA THR A 210 -7.50 7.80 19.38
C THR A 210 -8.40 8.32 20.50
N LYS A 211 -9.43 9.11 20.16
CA LYS A 211 -10.34 9.76 21.13
C LYS A 211 -11.71 9.10 21.21
N SER A 212 -12.08 8.31 20.20
CA SER A 212 -13.33 7.56 20.20
C SER A 212 -13.43 6.65 21.41
N THR A 213 -14.44 6.87 22.25
CA THR A 213 -14.78 5.99 23.38
C THR A 213 -15.50 4.71 22.93
N VAL A 214 -15.95 4.65 21.67
CA VAL A 214 -16.61 3.48 21.09
C VAL A 214 -15.58 2.64 20.35
N GLN A 215 -14.89 1.80 21.12
CA GLN A 215 -13.67 1.07 20.72
C GLN A 215 -13.83 0.18 19.48
N TRP A 216 -15.01 -0.40 19.32
CA TRP A 216 -15.30 -1.33 18.24
C TRP A 216 -16.80 -1.63 18.31
N VAL A 217 -17.50 -1.63 17.18
CA VAL A 217 -18.82 -2.27 17.16
C VAL A 217 -18.63 -3.59 16.40
N PRO A 218 -18.66 -4.74 17.11
CA PRO A 218 -18.82 -6.01 16.45
C PRO A 218 -20.03 -5.88 15.55
N VAL A 219 -19.92 -6.45 14.36
CA VAL A 219 -21.13 -6.56 13.56
C VAL A 219 -22.10 -7.46 14.30
N PRO A 220 -23.35 -6.98 14.52
CA PRO A 220 -24.36 -7.78 15.21
C PRO A 220 -24.46 -9.15 14.56
N LYS A 221 -24.57 -10.23 15.35
CA LYS A 221 -24.79 -11.56 14.77
C LYS A 221 -26.10 -11.52 14.00
N LEU A 222 -26.28 -12.40 13.01
CA LEU A 222 -27.51 -12.43 12.21
C LEU A 222 -28.79 -12.50 13.08
N ALA A 223 -28.72 -13.20 14.23
CA ALA A 223 -29.78 -13.27 15.23
C ALA A 223 -30.06 -11.94 15.95
N ASP A 224 -29.07 -11.07 16.08
CA ASP A 224 -29.17 -9.74 16.71
C ASP A 224 -29.67 -8.67 15.71
N GLN A 225 -29.87 -9.05 14.44
CA GLN A 225 -30.31 -8.17 13.35
C GLN A 225 -31.82 -8.21 13.11
N THR A 226 -32.56 -9.14 13.75
CA THR A 226 -34.01 -9.25 13.59
C THR A 226 -34.70 -8.03 14.20
N GLY A 227 -35.20 -7.14 13.34
CA GLY A 227 -35.88 -5.89 13.73
C GLY A 227 -35.02 -4.62 13.71
N ASN A 228 -33.71 -4.73 13.42
CA ASN A 228 -32.80 -3.57 13.39
C ASN A 228 -32.43 -3.20 11.94
N ILE A 229 -33.38 -2.59 11.24
CA ILE A 229 -33.33 -2.27 9.79
C ILE A 229 -32.48 -1.04 9.43
N VAL A 230 -31.81 -0.41 10.38
CA VAL A 230 -30.96 0.74 10.07
C VAL A 230 -29.53 0.27 9.84
N ALA A 231 -29.05 0.41 8.60
CA ALA A 231 -27.67 0.20 8.15
C ALA A 231 -26.59 1.03 8.90
N ALA A 232 -26.94 1.66 10.04
CA ALA A 232 -26.13 2.63 10.76
C ALA A 232 -24.81 2.07 11.35
N ASN A 233 -24.65 0.74 11.45
CA ASN A 233 -23.58 0.13 12.25
C ASN A 233 -22.59 -0.77 11.48
N ASN A 234 -22.60 -0.82 10.14
CA ASN A 234 -21.62 -1.59 9.36
C ASN A 234 -20.34 -0.79 9.07
N LYS A 235 -19.78 -0.20 10.13
CA LYS A 235 -18.64 0.72 10.06
C LYS A 235 -17.39 0.05 10.62
N THR A 236 -16.30 0.07 9.87
CA THR A 236 -15.02 -0.54 10.27
C THR A 236 -13.90 0.45 10.53
N TYR A 237 -14.23 1.71 10.84
CA TYR A 237 -13.20 2.67 11.23
C TYR A 237 -12.60 2.25 12.56
N GLY A 238 -11.29 1.94 12.53
CA GLY A 238 -10.57 1.41 13.67
C GLY A 238 -10.39 2.46 14.75
N VAL A 239 -10.68 2.08 16.00
CA VAL A 239 -10.18 2.80 17.17
C VAL A 239 -8.76 2.37 17.43
N TRP A 240 -7.99 3.27 18.03
CA TRP A 240 -6.67 2.95 18.53
C TRP A 240 -6.67 1.71 19.43
N THR A 241 -5.76 0.79 19.17
CA THR A 241 -5.50 -0.37 20.03
C THR A 241 -3.99 -0.58 20.15
N THR A 242 -3.55 -1.08 21.30
CA THR A 242 -2.16 -1.47 21.56
C THR A 242 -1.85 -2.90 21.09
N ASN A 243 -2.85 -3.57 20.49
CA ASN A 243 -2.72 -4.96 20.01
C ASN A 243 -1.89 -5.08 18.72
N VAL A 244 -1.63 -3.95 18.06
CA VAL A 244 -0.80 -3.81 16.86
C VAL A 244 0.04 -2.57 17.05
N ALA A 245 1.30 -2.63 16.63
CA ALA A 245 2.21 -1.52 16.87
C ALA A 245 1.74 -0.20 16.23
N ASP A 246 2.22 0.93 16.76
CA ASP A 246 1.92 2.23 16.18
C ASP A 246 2.60 2.43 14.81
N GLU A 247 3.83 1.95 14.66
CA GLU A 247 4.55 2.08 13.39
C GLU A 247 4.01 1.11 12.34
N MET A 248 3.63 1.65 11.18
CA MET A 248 3.23 0.90 10.00
C MET A 248 4.05 1.34 8.80
N ASN A 249 4.49 0.36 8.01
CA ASN A 249 5.24 0.61 6.78
C ASN A 249 4.44 0.08 5.59
N PHE A 250 4.32 0.91 4.55
CA PHE A 250 3.94 0.46 3.22
C PHE A 250 5.19 0.45 2.34
N SER A 251 5.42 -0.68 1.68
CA SER A 251 6.42 -0.80 0.63
C SER A 251 5.75 -1.04 -0.70
N PHE A 252 6.23 -0.33 -1.72
CA PHE A 252 5.65 -0.35 -3.05
C PHE A 252 6.73 -0.71 -4.07
N ASN A 253 6.43 -1.65 -4.95
CA ASN A 253 7.23 -1.89 -6.15
C ASN A 253 6.34 -1.64 -7.36
N ALA A 254 6.79 -0.76 -8.24
CA ALA A 254 6.08 -0.32 -9.42
C ALA A 254 6.83 -0.73 -10.67
N GLN A 255 6.09 -1.26 -11.64
CA GLN A 255 6.57 -1.46 -12.99
C GLN A 255 5.70 -0.67 -13.96
N PHE A 256 6.33 -0.06 -14.95
CA PHE A 256 5.68 0.65 -16.04
C PHE A 256 6.24 0.13 -17.35
N TYR A 257 5.42 0.17 -18.40
CA TYR A 257 5.86 -0.12 -19.75
C TYR A 257 5.40 0.91 -20.76
N LYS A 258 6.12 0.94 -21.88
CA LYS A 258 5.78 1.71 -23.07
C LYS A 258 6.04 0.82 -24.30
N ASN A 259 5.17 0.94 -25.32
CA ASN A 259 5.26 0.21 -26.59
C ASN A 259 5.26 -1.33 -26.46
N HIS A 260 4.44 -1.88 -25.55
CA HIS A 260 4.32 -3.34 -25.37
C HIS A 260 3.56 -4.02 -26.51
#